data_AF-A0A072NRY6-F1
#
_entry.id   AF-A0A072NRY6-F1
#
_cell.length_a   1.000
_cell.length_b   1.000
_cell.length_c   1.000
_cell.angle_alpha   90.00
_cell.angle_beta   90.00
_cell.angle_gamma   90.00
#
_symmetry.space_group_name_H-M   'P 1'
#
loop_
_entity.id
_entity.type
_entity.pdbx_description
1 polymer ?
#
loop_
_entity_poly.entity_id
_entity_poly.type
_entity_poly.pdbx_seq_one_letter_code
_entity_poly.pdbx_strand_id
1 'polypeptide(L)'
;MFFFIFVFSYFIFSFYIEPFFGLVSYHPESYNLNEITVIENTYKRHTFTQLLEYGSITYGLFYSSWVASNAAAYASLGFLLVLIIENKFLALSIPFLLYLLGSFVMGAFSITKFRFADSVFPFNYIQQPIWTAFIPFLFLVVLCLILVIIVSKRMDNIV
;
A
#
# COMPACT_ATOMS: atom_id res chain seq x y z
N MET A 1 -5.64 5.91 -10.65
CA MET A 1 -5.38 7.36 -10.80
C MET A 1 -5.78 8.17 -9.57
N PHE A 2 -7.02 8.06 -9.06
CA PHE A 2 -7.47 8.82 -7.88
C PHE A 2 -6.54 8.70 -6.66
N PHE A 3 -6.25 7.48 -6.22
CA PHE A 3 -5.36 7.25 -5.06
C PHE A 3 -3.92 7.72 -5.28
N PHE A 4 -3.43 7.71 -6.54
CA PHE A 4 -2.11 8.27 -6.86
C PHE A 4 -2.09 9.77 -6.56
N ILE A 5 -3.05 10.52 -7.13
CA ILE A 5 -3.13 11.97 -6.96
C ILE A 5 -3.31 12.32 -5.48
N PHE A 6 -4.19 11.58 -4.79
CA PHE A 6 -4.43 11.77 -3.36
C PHE A 6 -3.13 11.63 -2.55
N VAL A 7 -2.43 10.49 -2.65
CA VAL A 7 -1.17 10.27 -1.90
C VAL A 7 -0.06 11.23 -2.35
N PHE A 8 0.06 11.47 -3.65
CA PHE A 8 1.06 12.38 -4.19
C PHE A 8 0.83 13.82 -3.73
N SER A 9 -0.42 14.25 -3.58
CA SER A 9 -0.74 15.59 -3.06
C SER A 9 -0.30 15.76 -1.61
N TYR A 10 -0.48 14.74 -0.75
CA TYR A 10 0.06 14.77 0.62
C TYR A 10 1.59 14.76 0.63
N PHE A 11 2.22 14.02 -0.28
CA PHE A 11 3.66 14.05 -0.44
C PHE A 11 4.15 15.45 -0.82
N ILE A 12 3.55 16.10 -1.82
CA ILE A 12 3.90 17.46 -2.23
C ILE A 12 3.71 18.44 -1.07
N PHE A 13 2.60 18.32 -0.35
CA PHE A 13 2.35 19.14 0.81
C PHE A 13 3.44 18.97 1.88
N SER A 14 3.74 17.74 2.26
CA SER A 14 4.69 17.41 3.34
C SER A 14 6.14 17.76 3.01
N PHE A 15 6.60 17.52 1.76
CA PHE A 15 8.01 17.70 1.40
C PHE A 15 8.36 19.07 0.82
N TYR A 16 7.37 19.82 0.31
CA TYR A 16 7.64 21.08 -0.41
C TYR A 16 6.82 22.27 0.08
N ILE A 17 5.54 22.07 0.41
CA ILE A 17 4.67 23.18 0.81
C ILE A 17 4.90 23.51 2.29
N GLU A 18 4.74 22.52 3.18
CA GLU A 18 4.87 22.72 4.62
C GLU A 18 6.25 23.29 5.00
N PRO A 19 7.39 22.75 4.53
CA PRO A 19 8.70 23.28 4.90
C PRO A 19 8.95 24.69 4.37
N PHE A 20 8.33 25.06 3.25
CA PHE A 20 8.43 26.41 2.68
C PHE A 20 7.71 27.46 3.54
N PHE A 21 6.57 27.09 4.14
CA PHE A 21 5.80 27.97 5.01
C PHE A 21 6.20 27.88 6.49
N GLY A 22 6.93 26.83 6.89
CA GLY A 22 7.35 26.61 8.28
C GLY A 22 6.16 26.50 9.24
N LEU A 23 5.11 25.78 8.82
CA LEU A 23 3.86 25.67 9.57
C LEU A 23 4.02 24.82 10.83
N VAL A 24 4.99 23.91 10.85
CA VAL A 24 5.25 22.95 11.92
C VAL A 24 6.67 23.13 12.46
N SER A 25 6.78 23.20 13.79
CA SER A 25 8.07 23.16 14.47
C SER A 25 8.50 21.71 14.70
N TYR A 26 9.57 21.29 14.03
CA TYR A 26 10.15 19.96 14.18
C TYR A 26 11.11 19.93 15.37
N HIS A 27 10.90 18.96 16.27
CA HIS A 27 11.69 18.76 17.49
C HIS A 27 12.39 17.39 17.49
N PRO A 28 13.39 17.15 16.63
CA PRO A 28 14.09 15.87 16.52
C PRO A 28 14.76 15.43 17.84
N GLU A 29 15.15 16.38 18.68
CA GLU A 29 15.70 16.16 20.02
C GLU A 29 14.74 15.37 20.93
N SER A 30 13.43 15.51 20.74
CA SER A 30 12.42 14.75 21.47
C SER A 30 12.45 13.25 21.15
N TYR A 31 13.09 12.88 20.05
CA TYR A 31 13.30 11.50 19.61
C TYR A 31 14.76 11.04 19.78
N ASN A 32 15.59 11.76 20.55
CA ASN A 32 17.03 11.53 20.68
C ASN A 32 17.77 11.57 19.32
N LEU A 33 17.26 12.36 18.37
CA LEU A 33 17.90 12.57 17.08
C LEU A 33 18.64 13.90 17.06
N ASN A 34 19.77 13.92 16.36
CA ASN A 34 20.58 15.11 16.04
C ASN A 34 20.65 15.31 14.52
N GLU A 35 21.21 16.42 14.06
CA GLU A 35 21.25 16.79 12.63
C GLU A 35 21.82 15.69 11.72
N ILE A 36 22.79 14.91 12.21
CA ILE A 36 23.44 13.84 11.46
C ILE A 36 22.55 12.57 11.44
N THR A 37 22.01 12.20 12.60
CA THR A 37 21.22 10.97 12.76
C THR A 37 19.80 11.09 12.24
N VAL A 38 19.25 12.31 12.08
CA VAL A 38 17.93 12.56 11.48
C VAL A 38 17.89 12.05 10.04
N ILE A 39 18.94 12.30 9.25
CA ILE A 39 18.97 11.90 7.84
C ILE A 39 18.99 10.38 7.74
N GLU A 40 19.87 9.72 8.49
CA GLU A 40 19.96 8.25 8.51
C GLU A 40 18.66 7.61 9.03
N ASN A 41 18.07 8.18 10.09
CA ASN A 41 16.80 7.72 10.62
C ASN A 41 15.69 7.82 9.57
N THR A 42 15.64 8.93 8.83
CA THR A 42 14.64 9.16 7.77
C THR A 42 14.67 8.05 6.73
N TYR A 43 15.86 7.64 6.28
CA TYR A 43 15.98 6.58 5.27
C TYR A 43 15.62 5.21 5.81
N LYS A 44 15.80 4.96 7.11
CA LYS A 44 15.62 3.64 7.74
C LYS A 44 14.30 3.45 8.48
N ARG A 45 13.45 4.48 8.55
CA ARG A 45 12.29 4.48 9.44
C ARG A 45 11.18 3.52 9.01
N HIS A 46 10.81 3.53 7.74
CA HIS A 46 9.67 2.75 7.22
C HIS A 46 10.03 2.09 5.89
N THR A 47 9.30 1.06 5.47
CA THR A 47 9.53 0.51 4.12
C THR A 47 9.17 1.57 3.08
N PHE A 48 9.94 1.60 1.98
CA PHE A 48 10.00 2.62 0.94
C PHE A 48 10.74 3.90 1.30
N THR A 49 10.99 4.24 2.58
CA THR A 49 11.80 5.43 2.89
C THR A 49 13.25 5.28 2.46
N GLN A 50 13.72 4.05 2.17
CA GLN A 50 15.02 3.82 1.52
C GLN A 50 15.11 4.54 0.17
N LEU A 51 13.99 4.77 -0.51
CA LEU A 51 13.97 5.46 -1.81
C LEU A 51 14.29 6.95 -1.69
N LEU A 52 14.23 7.52 -0.48
CA LEU A 52 14.63 8.91 -0.23
C LEU A 52 16.13 9.13 -0.46
N GLU A 53 16.95 8.08 -0.39
CA GLU A 53 18.38 8.13 -0.78
C GLU A 53 18.56 8.53 -2.25
N TYR A 54 17.57 8.25 -3.11
CA TYR A 54 17.55 8.60 -4.52
C TYR A 54 16.76 9.90 -4.80
N GLY A 55 16.43 10.66 -3.75
CA GLY A 55 15.69 11.92 -3.82
C GLY A 55 14.22 11.78 -3.44
N SER A 56 13.67 12.86 -2.86
CA SER A 56 12.29 12.92 -2.38
C SER A 56 11.27 12.71 -3.50
N ILE A 57 11.47 13.26 -4.71
CA ILE A 57 10.58 13.03 -5.85
C ILE A 57 10.52 11.55 -6.22
N THR A 58 11.66 10.85 -6.23
CA THR A 58 11.72 9.41 -6.50
C THR A 58 10.84 8.66 -5.51
N TYR A 59 11.04 8.92 -4.21
CA TYR A 59 10.17 8.36 -3.17
C TYR A 59 8.68 8.68 -3.41
N GLY A 60 8.33 9.95 -3.63
CA GLY A 60 6.95 10.38 -3.83
C GLY A 60 6.26 9.70 -5.00
N LEU A 61 6.93 9.59 -6.15
CA LEU A 61 6.40 8.93 -7.34
C LEU A 61 6.23 7.42 -7.13
N PHE A 62 7.26 6.74 -6.63
CA PHE A 62 7.22 5.30 -6.42
C PHE A 62 6.20 4.91 -5.36
N TYR A 63 6.19 5.60 -4.22
CA TYR A 63 5.26 5.31 -3.13
C TYR A 63 3.80 5.59 -3.51
N SER A 64 3.53 6.71 -4.19
CA SER A 64 2.17 7.02 -4.65
C SER A 64 1.69 6.03 -5.72
N SER A 65 2.58 5.60 -6.61
CA SER A 65 2.28 4.56 -7.62
C SER A 65 2.02 3.21 -6.96
N TRP A 66 2.76 2.88 -5.91
CA TRP A 66 2.59 1.65 -5.14
C TRP A 66 1.21 1.59 -4.47
N VAL A 67 0.80 2.65 -3.77
CA VAL A 67 -0.51 2.73 -3.14
C VAL A 67 -1.62 2.67 -4.19
N ALA A 68 -1.47 3.40 -5.30
CA ALA A 68 -2.45 3.38 -6.39
C ALA A 68 -2.61 1.99 -7.03
N SER A 69 -1.51 1.25 -7.18
CA SER A 69 -1.52 -0.13 -7.72
C SER A 69 -2.25 -1.08 -6.78
N ASN A 70 -1.99 -1.00 -5.48
CA ASN A 70 -2.72 -1.78 -4.47
C ASN A 70 -4.22 -1.46 -4.47
N ALA A 71 -4.57 -0.17 -4.49
CA ALA A 71 -5.98 0.24 -4.56
C ALA A 71 -6.67 -0.29 -5.83
N ALA A 72 -5.98 -0.26 -6.98
CA ALA A 72 -6.49 -0.83 -8.22
C ALA A 72 -6.70 -2.35 -8.12
N ALA A 73 -5.78 -3.09 -7.48
CA ALA A 73 -5.91 -4.53 -7.28
C ALA A 73 -7.12 -4.89 -6.39
N TYR A 74 -7.28 -4.20 -5.25
CA TYR A 74 -8.44 -4.42 -4.37
C TYR A 74 -9.77 -4.04 -5.02
N ALA A 75 -9.80 -2.93 -5.78
CA ALA A 75 -10.99 -2.52 -6.52
C ALA A 75 -11.34 -3.53 -7.62
N SER A 76 -10.34 -4.02 -8.35
CA SER A 76 -10.51 -5.05 -9.39
C SER A 76 -11.04 -6.35 -8.78
N LEU A 77 -10.50 -6.77 -7.63
CA LEU A 77 -10.98 -7.94 -6.90
C LEU A 77 -12.47 -7.81 -6.57
N GLY A 78 -12.89 -6.69 -5.97
CA GLY A 78 -14.30 -6.44 -5.64
C GLY A 78 -15.20 -6.42 -6.88
N PHE A 79 -14.76 -5.74 -7.94
CA PHE A 79 -15.50 -5.68 -9.20
C PHE A 79 -15.70 -7.07 -9.84
N LEU A 80 -14.63 -7.85 -9.95
CA LEU A 80 -14.68 -9.20 -10.52
C LEU A 80 -15.57 -10.14 -9.70
N LEU A 81 -15.53 -10.04 -8.37
CA LEU A 81 -16.38 -10.83 -7.49
C LEU A 81 -17.86 -10.49 -7.66
N VAL A 82 -18.21 -9.22 -7.90
CA VAL A 82 -19.61 -8.82 -8.19
C VAL A 82 -20.14 -9.45 -9.48
N LEU A 83 -19.28 -9.75 -10.45
CA LEU A 83 -19.68 -10.45 -11.68
C LEU A 83 -19.93 -11.94 -11.48
N ILE A 84 -19.42 -12.52 -10.37
CA ILE A 84 -19.50 -13.96 -10.11
C ILE A 84 -20.53 -14.27 -9.01
N ILE A 85 -20.58 -13.45 -7.96
CA ILE A 85 -21.38 -13.69 -6.76
C ILE A 85 -22.68 -12.89 -6.84
N GLU A 86 -23.82 -13.57 -6.76
CA GLU A 86 -25.16 -12.95 -6.83
C GLU A 86 -25.40 -11.94 -5.69
N ASN A 87 -24.92 -12.27 -4.49
CA ASN A 87 -25.00 -11.38 -3.34
C ASN A 87 -23.91 -10.30 -3.41
N LYS A 88 -24.29 -9.10 -3.88
CA LYS A 88 -23.39 -7.93 -4.03
C LYS A 88 -22.74 -7.51 -2.71
N PHE A 89 -23.46 -7.61 -1.58
CA PHE A 89 -22.91 -7.26 -0.27
C PHE A 89 -21.77 -8.21 0.09
N LEU A 90 -21.96 -9.52 -0.11
CA LEU A 90 -20.92 -10.52 0.10
C LEU A 90 -19.73 -10.27 -0.82
N ALA A 91 -19.97 -10.05 -2.12
CA ALA A 91 -18.94 -9.80 -3.12
C ALA A 91 -18.01 -8.63 -2.75
N LEU A 92 -18.61 -7.49 -2.36
CA LEU A 92 -17.87 -6.29 -1.97
C LEU A 92 -17.21 -6.40 -0.59
N SER A 93 -17.70 -7.30 0.28
CA SER A 93 -17.11 -7.53 1.60
C SER A 93 -15.83 -8.38 1.52
N ILE A 94 -15.71 -9.27 0.54
CA ILE A 94 -14.56 -10.19 0.44
C ILE A 94 -13.21 -9.47 0.35
N PRO A 95 -12.98 -8.45 -0.49
CA PRO A 95 -11.71 -7.71 -0.51
C PRO A 95 -11.35 -7.12 0.86
N PHE A 96 -12.33 -6.59 1.58
CA PHE A 96 -12.13 -6.06 2.92
C PHE A 96 -11.81 -7.16 3.93
N LEU A 97 -12.54 -8.28 3.89
CA LEU A 97 -12.26 -9.44 4.74
C LEU A 97 -10.88 -10.03 4.47
N LEU A 98 -10.45 -10.09 3.21
CA LEU A 98 -9.11 -10.52 2.84
C LEU A 98 -8.04 -9.59 3.42
N TYR A 99 -8.24 -8.28 3.31
CA TYR A 99 -7.34 -7.28 3.90
C TYR A 99 -7.25 -7.45 5.42
N LEU A 100 -8.39 -7.52 6.12
CA LEU A 100 -8.45 -7.56 7.58
C LEU A 100 -8.06 -8.93 8.15
N LEU A 101 -8.78 -9.99 7.75
CA LEU A 101 -8.56 -11.34 8.25
C LEU A 101 -7.22 -11.90 7.75
N GLY A 102 -6.84 -11.61 6.50
CA GLY A 102 -5.53 -11.99 5.99
C GLY A 102 -4.41 -11.36 6.81
N SER A 103 -4.53 -10.07 7.15
CA SER A 103 -3.55 -9.41 8.03
C SER A 103 -3.53 -9.99 9.44
N PHE A 104 -4.70 -10.37 9.98
CA PHE A 104 -4.79 -11.01 11.30
C PHE A 104 -4.13 -12.39 11.30
N VAL A 105 -4.43 -13.23 10.30
CA VAL A 105 -3.85 -14.55 10.13
C VAL A 105 -2.33 -14.48 10.03
N MET A 106 -1.80 -13.60 9.17
CA MET A 106 -0.34 -13.40 9.05
C MET A 106 0.30 -12.97 10.38
N GLY A 107 -0.39 -12.14 11.16
CA GLY A 107 0.03 -11.77 12.51
C GLY A 107 0.04 -12.95 13.48
N ALA A 108 -1.01 -13.78 13.47
CA ALA A 108 -1.13 -14.96 14.33
C ALA A 108 -0.05 -16.02 14.05
N PHE A 109 0.43 -16.12 12.82
CA PHE A 109 1.54 -16.99 12.42
C PHE A 109 2.93 -16.35 12.53
N SER A 110 3.04 -15.17 13.15
CA SER A 110 4.32 -14.45 13.32
C SER A 110 5.03 -14.10 12.00
N ILE A 111 4.28 -14.00 10.90
CA ILE A 111 4.76 -13.60 9.56
C ILE A 111 4.26 -12.19 9.21
N THR A 112 4.40 -11.28 10.17
CA THR A 112 3.90 -9.90 10.14
C THR A 112 4.36 -9.11 8.93
N LYS A 113 5.57 -9.38 8.41
CA LYS A 113 6.12 -8.75 7.19
C LYS A 113 5.29 -8.97 5.91
N PHE A 114 4.38 -9.94 5.91
CA PHE A 114 3.50 -10.25 4.78
C PHE A 114 2.02 -9.93 5.05
N ARG A 115 1.73 -9.14 6.08
CA ARG A 115 0.37 -8.64 6.31
C ARG A 115 -0.08 -7.78 5.15
N PHE A 116 -1.34 -7.96 4.74
CA PHE A 116 -1.94 -7.17 3.67
C PHE A 116 -1.95 -5.68 4.01
N ALA A 117 -2.22 -5.32 5.27
CA ALA A 117 -2.18 -3.94 5.73
C ALA A 117 -0.80 -3.29 5.55
N ASP A 118 0.25 -3.99 5.95
CA ASP A 118 1.63 -3.50 5.89
C ASP A 118 2.18 -3.51 4.46
N SER A 119 1.65 -4.36 3.56
CA SER A 119 1.96 -4.32 2.13
C SER A 119 1.43 -3.04 1.47
N VAL A 120 0.24 -2.56 1.84
CA VAL A 120 -0.32 -1.30 1.30
C VAL A 120 0.31 -0.09 1.97
N PHE A 121 0.37 -0.10 3.30
CA PHE A 121 0.85 1.02 4.13
C PHE A 121 1.91 0.52 5.13
N PRO A 122 3.19 0.46 4.74
CA PRO A 122 4.24 -0.11 5.58
C PRO A 122 4.76 0.86 6.65
N PHE A 123 3.85 1.55 7.34
CA PHE A 123 4.18 2.51 8.41
C PHE A 123 4.12 1.88 9.80
N ASN A 124 3.40 0.76 9.96
CA ASN A 124 3.12 0.16 11.27
C ASN A 124 4.19 -0.83 11.74
N TYR A 125 5.25 -1.01 10.97
CA TYR A 125 6.28 -2.01 11.25
C TYR A 125 7.67 -1.42 11.01
N ILE A 126 8.69 -2.09 11.56
CA ILE A 126 10.07 -1.75 11.26
C ILE A 126 10.30 -1.90 9.75
N GLN A 127 11.17 -1.06 9.21
CA GLN A 127 11.53 -1.11 7.80
C GLN A 127 11.91 -2.54 7.37
N GLN A 128 11.30 -2.99 6.27
CA GLN A 128 11.58 -4.27 5.64
C GLN A 128 12.25 -4.06 4.27
N PRO A 129 12.87 -5.11 3.70
CA PRO A 129 13.23 -5.11 2.29
C PRO A 129 12.00 -4.86 1.40
N ILE A 130 12.14 -3.99 0.40
CA ILE A 130 11.02 -3.54 -0.46
C ILE A 130 10.24 -4.71 -1.09
N TRP A 131 10.93 -5.79 -1.48
CA TRP A 131 10.31 -6.97 -2.09
C TRP A 131 9.26 -7.65 -1.20
N THR A 132 9.31 -7.47 0.12
CA THR A 132 8.34 -8.07 1.04
C THR A 132 6.92 -7.55 0.80
N ALA A 133 6.78 -6.25 0.48
CA ALA A 133 5.50 -5.64 0.15
C ALA A 133 4.91 -6.17 -1.16
N PHE A 134 5.75 -6.66 -2.08
CA PHE A 134 5.32 -7.25 -3.36
C PHE A 134 4.63 -8.60 -3.19
N ILE A 135 4.90 -9.37 -2.13
CA ILE A 135 4.31 -10.70 -1.99
C ILE A 135 2.79 -10.66 -1.84
N PRO A 136 2.20 -9.91 -0.88
CA PRO A 136 0.75 -9.84 -0.77
C PRO A 136 0.10 -9.18 -1.99
N PHE A 137 0.78 -8.22 -2.61
CA PHE A 137 0.32 -7.59 -3.84
C PHE A 137 0.26 -8.58 -5.03
N LEU A 138 1.33 -9.35 -5.26
CA LEU A 138 1.36 -10.37 -6.31
C LEU A 138 0.30 -11.45 -6.09
N PHE A 139 0.05 -11.84 -4.84
CA PHE A 139 -1.06 -12.72 -4.50
C PHE A 139 -2.41 -12.15 -4.96
N LEU A 140 -2.68 -10.87 -4.69
CA LEU A 140 -3.91 -10.20 -5.15
C LEU A 140 -4.00 -10.13 -6.67
N VAL A 141 -2.90 -9.83 -7.35
CA VAL A 141 -2.84 -9.80 -8.82
C VAL A 141 -3.15 -11.17 -9.40
N VAL A 142 -2.52 -12.24 -8.89
CA VAL A 142 -2.79 -13.62 -9.32
C VAL A 142 -4.25 -14.00 -9.07
N LEU A 143 -4.81 -13.63 -7.92
CA LEU A 143 -6.21 -13.86 -7.62
C LEU A 143 -7.13 -13.13 -8.62
N CYS A 144 -6.84 -11.87 -8.95
CA CYS A 144 -7.58 -11.14 -9.97
C CYS A 144 -7.49 -11.80 -11.34
N LEU A 145 -6.30 -12.25 -11.76
CA LEU A 145 -6.12 -12.95 -13.04
C LEU A 145 -6.94 -14.25 -13.11
N ILE A 146 -6.97 -15.03 -12.03
CA ILE A 146 -7.80 -16.23 -11.95
C ILE A 146 -9.29 -15.87 -12.09
N LEU A 147 -9.75 -14.83 -11.39
CA LEU A 147 -11.15 -14.39 -11.48
C LEU A 147 -11.50 -13.85 -12.86
N VAL A 148 -10.60 -13.15 -13.55
CA VAL A 148 -10.80 -12.71 -14.95
C VAL A 148 -11.06 -13.93 -15.84
N ILE A 149 -10.25 -14.98 -15.73
CA ILE A 149 -10.44 -16.21 -16.52
C ILE A 149 -11.81 -16.85 -16.23
N ILE A 150 -12.23 -16.87 -14.96
CA ILE A 150 -13.54 -17.41 -14.56
C ILE A 150 -14.69 -16.56 -15.13
N VAL A 151 -14.60 -15.23 -15.04
CA VAL A 151 -15.59 -14.30 -15.60
C VAL A 151 -15.70 -14.47 -17.10
N SER A 152 -14.58 -14.52 -17.83
CA SER A 152 -14.57 -14.71 -19.28
C SER A 152 -15.30 -15.99 -19.68
N LYS A 153 -14.93 -17.13 -19.06
CA LYS A 153 -15.61 -18.41 -19.33
C LYS A 153 -17.10 -18.38 -18.99
N ARG A 154 -17.49 -17.66 -17.94
CA ARG A 154 -18.91 -17.53 -17.57
C ARG A 154 -19.67 -16.70 -18.60
N MET A 155 -19.08 -15.60 -19.07
CA MET A 155 -19.69 -14.75 -20.10
C MET A 155 -19.86 -15.50 -21.42
N ASP A 156 -18.86 -16.30 -21.82
CA ASP A 156 -18.92 -17.13 -23.03
C ASP A 156 -20.05 -18.17 -22.98
N ASN A 157 -20.45 -18.63 -21.78
CA ASN A 157 -21.56 -19.58 -21.61
C ASN A 157 -22.94 -18.91 -21.58
N ILE A 158 -23.01 -17.58 -21.47
CA ILE A 158 -24.26 -16.81 -21.40
C ILE A 158 -24.66 -16.25 -22.78
N VAL A 159 -23.68 -16.07 -23.68
CA VAL A 159 -23.86 -15.62 -25.08
C VAL A 159 -24.12 -16.83 -25.97
#